data_AF-A0A813KAF8-F1
#
_entry.id   AF-A0A813KAF8-F1
#
_cell.length_a   1.000
_cell.length_b   1.000
_cell.length_c   1.000
_cell.angle_alpha   90.00
_cell.angle_beta   90.00
_cell.angle_gamma   90.00
#
_symmetry.space_group_name_H-M   'P 1'
#
loop_
_entity.id
_entity.type
_entity.pdbx_description
1 polymer ?
#
loop_
_entity_poly.entity_id
_entity_poly.type
_entity_poly.pdbx_seq_one_letter_code
_entity_poly.pdbx_strand_id
1 'polypeptide(L)'
;MQFTPPPPGSQGLIRWTTNVNKCLEVAGGSTKEGTNIQLGDCDGSKTSMLFTMPSGGVGQIRWTAHPDKCIDVDNGSSKDGTNLQLWPCLSVSPWQSNQQWQTCDASPLPPVPTPTLSPTPIPVVPVVPGAAIGWRSEGTAGNGLCQGQRPEPGWGLRGTCPSGQNLKVKTLTYNLFWWNLFGQRRGNGGSAGKLIASSQASQAFDVMGFQECDDVNRVLADAGLQNDYGSVNGGHAIAIAWRKSSWELLASGKGDVNEDQRSQYYGNRAAQWVRLRHTQNGQTLFFVNHHGPLPVNSGGQCGGEATAFNMLRMIGSNAFQGDLIILVGDFNSQANTQTTTALEGYMHRVYTGSSFGGVDHIFSNCDETAMYSAVNLGAGGSDHEALSAGFQV
;
A
#
# COMPACT_ATOMS: atom_id res chain seq x y z
N MET A 1 -18.39 -1.45 13.74
CA MET A 1 -19.83 -1.24 13.44
C MET A 1 -19.93 -0.77 11.99
N GLN A 2 -20.97 -1.15 11.24
CA GLN A 2 -21.16 -0.70 9.85
C GLN A 2 -22.27 0.34 9.77
N PHE A 3 -22.09 1.42 9.02
CA PHE A 3 -23.09 2.48 8.86
C PHE A 3 -23.50 2.65 7.39
N THR A 4 -24.77 2.99 7.17
CA THR A 4 -25.33 3.33 5.87
C THR A 4 -25.55 4.85 5.82
N PRO A 5 -24.64 5.62 5.18
CA PRO A 5 -24.79 7.06 5.05
C PRO A 5 -25.75 7.44 3.91
N PRO A 6 -26.17 8.71 3.84
CA PRO A 6 -26.77 9.30 2.62
C PRO A 6 -25.80 9.22 1.42
N PRO A 7 -26.29 9.32 0.17
CA PRO A 7 -25.43 9.44 -1.01
C PRO A 7 -24.38 10.56 -0.89
N PRO A 8 -23.20 10.42 -1.51
CA PRO A 8 -22.20 11.49 -1.57
C PRO A 8 -22.80 12.83 -2.00
N GLY A 9 -22.41 13.91 -1.31
CA GLY A 9 -22.90 15.27 -1.56
C GLY A 9 -24.35 15.55 -1.11
N SER A 10 -25.02 14.56 -0.51
CA SER A 10 -26.36 14.74 0.05
C SER A 10 -26.33 14.91 1.58
N GLN A 11 -27.47 15.33 2.12
CA GLN A 11 -27.71 15.46 3.56
C GLN A 11 -28.68 14.39 4.04
N GLY A 12 -28.46 13.87 5.24
CA GLY A 12 -29.41 12.94 5.84
C GLY A 12 -28.87 12.18 7.03
N LEU A 13 -29.63 11.15 7.41
CA LEU A 13 -29.31 10.26 8.52
C LEU A 13 -28.22 9.25 8.13
N ILE A 14 -27.23 9.07 9.01
CA ILE A 14 -26.28 7.96 8.93
C ILE A 14 -26.81 6.83 9.83
N ARG A 15 -27.31 5.76 9.22
CA ARG A 15 -28.01 4.64 9.92
C ARG A 15 -27.04 3.54 10.32
N TRP A 16 -27.25 2.89 11.45
CA TRP A 16 -26.54 1.67 11.80
C TRP A 16 -27.07 0.50 10.96
N THR A 17 -26.18 -0.18 10.23
CA THR A 17 -26.56 -1.18 9.21
C THR A 17 -27.28 -2.39 9.82
N THR A 18 -26.89 -2.84 11.02
CA THR A 18 -27.50 -4.01 11.68
C THR A 18 -28.70 -3.66 12.55
N ASN A 19 -28.94 -2.37 12.83
CA ASN A 19 -30.13 -1.90 13.53
C ASN A 19 -30.56 -0.58 12.90
N VAL A 20 -31.39 -0.68 11.86
CA VAL A 20 -31.80 0.46 11.02
C VAL A 20 -32.62 1.52 11.74
N ASN A 21 -33.07 1.24 12.97
CA ASN A 21 -33.76 2.20 13.83
C ASN A 21 -32.79 3.07 14.65
N LYS A 22 -31.47 2.80 14.60
CA LYS A 22 -30.44 3.59 15.27
C LYS A 22 -29.64 4.42 14.27
N CYS A 23 -29.47 5.69 14.58
CA CYS A 23 -28.77 6.67 13.74
C CYS A 23 -27.67 7.37 14.52
N LEU A 24 -26.63 7.83 13.82
CA LEU A 24 -25.66 8.73 14.41
C LEU A 24 -26.34 10.03 14.85
N GLU A 25 -25.95 10.54 16.01
CA GLU A 25 -26.47 11.75 16.60
C GLU A 25 -25.34 12.52 17.31
N VAL A 26 -25.33 13.85 17.17
CA VAL A 26 -24.58 14.74 18.06
C VAL A 26 -25.27 14.77 19.42
N ALA A 27 -24.63 14.25 20.47
CA ALA A 27 -25.25 14.04 21.77
C ALA A 27 -25.94 15.31 22.31
N GLY A 28 -27.26 15.22 22.51
CA GLY A 28 -28.10 16.33 22.99
C GLY A 28 -28.17 17.54 22.06
N GLY A 29 -27.69 17.44 20.81
CA GLY A 29 -27.58 18.57 19.89
C GLY A 29 -26.61 19.67 20.38
N SER A 30 -25.66 19.33 21.25
CA SER A 30 -24.71 20.29 21.81
C SER A 30 -23.66 20.73 20.77
N THR A 31 -23.39 22.03 20.71
CA THR A 31 -22.36 22.63 19.84
C THR A 31 -20.98 22.67 20.48
N LYS A 32 -20.85 22.20 21.73
CA LYS A 32 -19.59 22.17 22.47
C LYS A 32 -18.56 21.25 21.79
N GLU A 33 -17.32 21.70 21.73
CA GLU A 33 -16.20 20.90 21.22
C GLU A 33 -15.99 19.67 22.10
N GLY A 34 -15.76 18.52 21.46
CA GLY A 34 -15.69 17.24 22.14
C GLY A 34 -17.07 16.65 22.49
N THR A 35 -18.18 17.23 22.01
CA THR A 35 -19.50 16.60 22.15
C THR A 35 -19.48 15.23 21.47
N ASN A 36 -19.96 14.21 22.17
CA ASN A 36 -19.89 12.84 21.69
C ASN A 36 -20.77 12.61 20.46
N ILE A 37 -20.30 11.77 19.53
CA ILE A 37 -21.14 11.17 18.49
C ILE A 37 -21.72 9.86 19.05
N GLN A 38 -23.04 9.79 19.15
CA GLN A 38 -23.76 8.68 19.78
C GLN A 38 -24.75 8.00 18.83
N LEU A 39 -25.38 6.92 19.30
CA LEU A 39 -26.52 6.28 18.64
C LEU A 39 -27.84 6.71 19.29
N GLY A 40 -28.67 7.41 18.54
CA GLY A 40 -30.05 7.75 18.91
C GLY A 40 -31.08 6.96 18.11
N ASP A 41 -32.35 6.98 18.51
CA ASP A 41 -33.43 6.49 17.66
C ASP A 41 -33.58 7.40 16.43
N CYS A 42 -33.56 6.81 15.24
CA CYS A 42 -33.58 7.54 13.98
C CYS A 42 -34.81 8.46 13.88
N ASP A 43 -34.56 9.77 13.80
CA ASP A 43 -35.58 10.79 13.61
C ASP A 43 -35.07 11.83 12.61
N GLY A 44 -35.61 11.79 11.39
CA GLY A 44 -35.22 12.71 10.31
C GLY A 44 -35.63 14.16 10.54
N SER A 45 -36.47 14.44 11.55
CA SER A 45 -36.83 15.80 11.95
C SER A 45 -35.82 16.42 12.92
N LYS A 46 -34.95 15.62 13.55
CA LYS A 46 -33.92 16.10 14.48
C LYS A 46 -32.67 16.54 13.74
N THR A 47 -32.39 17.84 13.78
CA THR A 47 -31.19 18.42 13.17
C THR A 47 -29.89 17.90 13.79
N SER A 48 -29.90 17.41 15.04
CA SER A 48 -28.75 16.72 15.69
C SER A 48 -28.32 15.42 15.01
N MET A 49 -29.16 14.86 14.12
CA MET A 49 -28.91 13.59 13.42
C MET A 49 -28.64 13.75 11.92
N LEU A 50 -28.72 14.98 11.40
CA LEU A 50 -28.53 15.25 9.98
C LEU A 50 -27.08 15.61 9.69
N PHE A 51 -26.46 14.85 8.79
CA PHE A 51 -25.08 15.06 8.36
C PHE A 51 -25.00 15.31 6.87
N THR A 52 -24.07 16.17 6.47
CA THR A 52 -23.72 16.44 5.08
C THR A 52 -22.54 15.57 4.70
N MET A 53 -22.72 14.73 3.68
CA MET A 53 -21.68 13.83 3.18
C MET A 53 -20.76 14.55 2.20
N PRO A 54 -19.46 14.21 2.16
CA PRO A 54 -18.55 14.75 1.15
C PRO A 54 -19.01 14.37 -0.27
N SER A 55 -18.92 15.30 -1.21
CA SER A 55 -19.43 15.14 -2.58
C SER A 55 -18.73 14.04 -3.37
N GLY A 56 -17.46 13.77 -3.10
CA GLY A 56 -16.67 12.71 -3.74
C GLY A 56 -16.64 11.38 -2.99
N GLY A 57 -17.46 11.20 -1.95
CA GLY A 57 -17.43 10.00 -1.09
C GLY A 57 -16.21 9.92 -0.17
N VAL A 58 -15.27 10.86 -0.29
CA VAL A 58 -14.11 11.04 0.58
C VAL A 58 -14.06 12.48 1.07
N GLY A 59 -13.91 12.68 2.38
CA GLY A 59 -13.74 13.98 3.00
C GLY A 59 -14.42 14.11 4.36
N GLN A 60 -14.56 15.35 4.81
CA GLN A 60 -15.23 15.68 6.06
C GLN A 60 -16.73 15.37 6.02
N ILE A 61 -17.22 14.62 7.02
CA ILE A 61 -18.65 14.51 7.32
C ILE A 61 -19.00 15.68 8.23
N ARG A 62 -19.86 16.57 7.75
CA ARG A 62 -20.21 17.82 8.44
C ARG A 62 -21.56 17.69 9.11
N TRP A 63 -21.71 18.28 10.30
CA TRP A 63 -23.02 18.39 10.90
C TRP A 63 -23.88 19.39 10.12
N THR A 64 -25.07 19.01 9.67
CA THR A 64 -25.89 19.87 8.80
C THR A 64 -26.30 21.18 9.49
N ALA A 65 -26.55 21.16 10.80
CA ALA A 65 -26.89 22.37 11.54
C ALA A 65 -25.70 23.32 11.76
N HIS A 66 -24.48 22.79 11.75
CA HIS A 66 -23.23 23.53 11.97
C HIS A 66 -22.16 23.05 10.98
N PRO A 67 -22.16 23.57 9.73
CA PRO A 67 -21.25 23.10 8.67
C PRO A 67 -19.76 23.35 8.94
N ASP A 68 -19.45 24.15 9.96
CA ASP A 68 -18.12 24.39 10.52
C ASP A 68 -17.68 23.31 11.53
N LYS A 69 -18.54 22.33 11.84
CA LYS A 69 -18.28 21.22 12.75
C LYS A 69 -18.30 19.88 12.02
N CYS A 70 -17.29 19.07 12.29
CA CYS A 70 -17.00 17.81 11.61
C CYS A 70 -16.99 16.65 12.62
N ILE A 71 -17.32 15.44 12.13
CA ILE A 71 -17.02 14.21 12.86
C ILE A 71 -15.51 14.03 12.91
N ASP A 72 -14.99 13.80 14.11
CA ASP A 72 -13.58 13.83 14.47
C ASP A 72 -13.21 12.60 15.32
N VAL A 73 -12.08 11.97 15.03
CA VAL A 73 -11.46 10.97 15.92
C VAL A 73 -10.67 11.72 16.99
N ASP A 74 -11.02 11.50 18.26
CA ASP A 74 -10.43 12.24 19.37
C ASP A 74 -8.89 12.15 19.39
N ASN A 75 -8.25 13.32 19.45
CA ASN A 75 -6.80 13.51 19.37
C ASN A 75 -6.11 12.87 18.15
N GLY A 76 -6.87 12.46 17.12
CA GLY A 76 -6.34 11.69 16.00
C GLY A 76 -5.71 10.36 16.40
N SER A 77 -6.07 9.82 17.57
CA SER A 77 -5.52 8.56 18.07
C SER A 77 -6.00 7.38 17.21
N SER A 78 -5.06 6.52 16.82
CA SER A 78 -5.32 5.28 16.08
C SER A 78 -5.61 4.07 16.99
N LYS A 79 -5.69 4.27 18.32
CA LYS A 79 -5.95 3.18 19.27
C LYS A 79 -7.40 2.71 19.19
N ASP A 80 -7.60 1.40 19.27
CA ASP A 80 -8.94 0.82 19.35
C ASP A 80 -9.72 1.41 20.54
N GLY A 81 -11.00 1.70 20.31
CA GLY A 81 -11.87 2.33 21.30
C GLY A 81 -11.72 3.85 21.43
N THR A 82 -10.88 4.50 20.62
CA THR A 82 -10.84 5.97 20.55
C THR A 82 -12.21 6.52 20.18
N ASN A 83 -12.61 7.59 20.87
CA ASN A 83 -13.95 8.15 20.76
C ASN A 83 -14.17 8.94 19.44
N LEU A 84 -15.41 8.94 18.95
CA LEU A 84 -15.84 9.87 17.91
C LEU A 84 -16.52 11.08 18.55
N GLN A 85 -16.07 12.27 18.15
CA GLN A 85 -16.56 13.52 18.70
C GLN A 85 -16.89 14.54 17.61
N LEU A 86 -17.57 15.60 18.03
CA LEU A 86 -17.79 16.80 17.23
C LEU A 86 -16.66 17.80 17.50
N TRP A 87 -16.01 18.27 16.43
CA TRP A 87 -14.91 19.23 16.51
C TRP A 87 -15.00 20.28 15.40
N PRO A 88 -14.42 21.51 15.54
CA PRO A 88 -14.21 22.40 14.41
C PRO A 88 -13.62 21.67 13.21
N CYS A 89 -14.21 21.87 12.04
CA CYS A 89 -13.64 21.41 10.79
C CYS A 89 -12.29 22.08 10.58
N LEU A 90 -11.23 21.28 10.59
CA LEU A 90 -9.87 21.74 10.35
C LEU A 90 -9.61 21.82 8.84
N SER A 91 -8.66 22.68 8.47
CA SER A 91 -8.17 22.72 7.09
C SER A 91 -7.57 21.36 6.72
N VAL A 92 -7.88 20.88 5.52
CA VAL A 92 -7.26 19.66 4.98
C VAL A 92 -5.74 19.84 4.89
N SER A 93 -5.00 19.02 5.63
CA SER A 93 -3.55 18.98 5.68
C SER A 93 -3.10 17.51 5.79
N PRO A 94 -1.94 17.12 5.22
CA PRO A 94 -1.40 15.77 5.33
C PRO A 94 -1.25 15.27 6.78
N TRP A 95 -1.17 16.19 7.74
CA TRP A 95 -1.01 15.92 9.16
C TRP A 95 -2.33 15.91 9.94
N GLN A 96 -3.48 16.13 9.26
CA GLN A 96 -4.82 16.28 9.86
C GLN A 96 -5.82 15.36 9.14
N SER A 97 -5.63 14.05 9.32
CA SER A 97 -6.48 12.99 8.76
C SER A 97 -7.65 12.59 9.66
N ASN A 98 -7.67 13.03 10.92
CA ASN A 98 -8.63 12.59 11.94
C ASN A 98 -10.08 13.08 11.72
N GLN A 99 -10.32 13.88 10.68
CA GLN A 99 -11.65 14.33 10.23
C GLN A 99 -11.97 13.91 8.79
N GLN A 100 -11.14 13.04 8.20
CA GLN A 100 -11.33 12.56 6.84
C GLN A 100 -12.00 11.19 6.86
N TRP A 101 -13.15 11.08 6.20
CA TRP A 101 -13.96 9.87 6.16
C TRP A 101 -14.14 9.41 4.73
N GLN A 102 -14.30 8.11 4.55
CA GLN A 102 -14.61 7.53 3.26
C GLN A 102 -15.86 6.66 3.38
N THR A 103 -16.81 6.89 2.47
CA THR A 103 -17.94 5.98 2.26
C THR A 103 -17.47 4.79 1.45
N CYS A 104 -17.49 3.59 2.03
CA CYS A 104 -17.30 2.35 1.30
C CYS A 104 -18.66 1.87 0.80
N ASP A 105 -18.77 1.44 -0.46
CA ASP A 105 -20.01 0.87 -0.97
C ASP A 105 -20.33 -0.42 -0.22
N ALA A 106 -21.41 -0.41 0.56
CA ALA A 106 -22.00 -1.60 1.11
C ALA A 106 -22.75 -2.33 -0.02
N SER A 107 -22.04 -3.16 -0.78
CA SER A 107 -22.73 -4.17 -1.58
C SER A 107 -23.55 -5.03 -0.59
N PRO A 108 -24.86 -5.26 -0.81
CA PRO A 108 -25.63 -6.10 0.09
C PRO A 108 -24.98 -7.48 0.09
N LEU A 109 -24.51 -7.91 1.27
CA LEU A 109 -24.09 -9.29 1.46
C LEU A 109 -25.27 -10.16 1.00
N PRO A 110 -25.07 -11.13 0.08
CA PRO A 110 -26.13 -12.06 -0.25
C PRO A 110 -26.61 -12.73 1.05
N PRO A 111 -27.92 -12.99 1.22
CA PRO A 111 -28.43 -13.64 2.41
C PRO A 111 -27.66 -14.94 2.63
N VAL A 112 -27.10 -15.10 3.83
CA VAL A 112 -26.38 -16.31 4.25
C VAL A 112 -27.32 -17.51 4.02
N PRO A 113 -27.03 -18.42 3.06
CA PRO A 113 -27.85 -19.60 2.92
C PRO A 113 -27.66 -20.45 4.17
N THR A 114 -28.78 -20.84 4.78
CA THR A 114 -28.81 -21.79 5.90
C THR A 114 -28.06 -23.07 5.49
N PRO A 115 -27.12 -23.57 6.31
CA PRO A 115 -26.29 -24.69 5.88
C PRO A 115 -27.14 -25.95 5.84
N THR A 116 -27.51 -26.37 4.63
CA THR A 116 -28.05 -27.70 4.36
C THR A 116 -27.01 -28.49 3.57
N LEU A 117 -26.28 -29.30 4.35
CA LEU A 117 -25.63 -30.57 4.01
C LEU A 117 -24.51 -30.61 2.94
N SER A 118 -23.37 -31.08 3.45
CA SER A 118 -22.28 -31.85 2.83
C SER A 118 -21.35 -31.14 1.84
N PRO A 119 -20.04 -30.99 2.18
CA PRO A 119 -19.05 -30.51 1.24
C PRO A 119 -18.70 -31.63 0.26
N THR A 120 -19.08 -31.48 -1.00
CA THR A 120 -18.25 -32.05 -2.07
C THR A 120 -16.95 -31.24 -2.15
N PRO A 121 -15.76 -31.87 -2.08
CA PRO A 121 -14.51 -31.15 -2.18
C PRO A 121 -14.41 -30.49 -3.55
N ILE A 122 -14.13 -29.20 -3.59
CA ILE A 122 -13.61 -28.54 -4.80
C ILE A 122 -12.30 -29.24 -5.13
N PRO A 123 -12.09 -29.71 -6.38
CA PRO A 123 -10.83 -30.32 -6.75
C PRO A 123 -9.71 -29.31 -6.56
N VAL A 124 -8.78 -29.62 -5.66
CA VAL A 124 -7.49 -28.94 -5.55
C VAL A 124 -6.80 -29.14 -6.89
N VAL A 125 -6.78 -28.10 -7.72
CA VAL A 125 -5.97 -28.11 -8.94
C VAL A 125 -4.51 -28.23 -8.48
N PRO A 126 -3.76 -29.26 -8.90
CA PRO A 126 -2.37 -29.40 -8.48
C PRO A 126 -1.58 -28.19 -8.97
N VAL A 127 -0.87 -27.54 -8.04
CA VAL A 127 0.11 -26.49 -8.34
C VAL A 127 1.21 -27.13 -9.18
N VAL A 128 1.26 -26.82 -10.47
CA VAL A 128 2.36 -27.24 -11.35
C VAL A 128 3.48 -26.20 -11.20
N PRO A 129 4.67 -26.57 -10.71
CA PRO A 129 5.81 -25.66 -10.64
C PRO A 129 6.13 -25.11 -12.04
N GLY A 130 6.28 -23.79 -12.16
CA GLY A 130 6.55 -23.14 -13.45
C GLY A 130 5.33 -22.77 -14.29
N ALA A 131 4.10 -22.91 -13.77
CA ALA A 131 2.93 -22.23 -14.32
C ALA A 131 2.90 -20.76 -13.86
N ALA A 132 2.46 -19.85 -14.73
CA ALA A 132 2.18 -18.47 -14.33
C ALA A 132 1.13 -18.44 -13.21
N ILE A 133 1.25 -17.53 -12.25
CA ILE A 133 0.21 -17.33 -11.23
C ILE A 133 -1.13 -16.99 -11.90
N GLY A 134 -1.04 -16.20 -12.98
CA GLY A 134 -2.18 -15.77 -13.76
C GLY A 134 -2.89 -14.60 -13.10
N TRP A 135 -3.46 -13.71 -13.91
CA TRP A 135 -4.37 -12.67 -13.45
C TRP A 135 -5.77 -12.95 -13.95
N ARG A 136 -6.75 -12.87 -13.05
CA ARG A 136 -8.17 -12.93 -13.37
C ARG A 136 -8.88 -11.85 -12.57
N SER A 137 -9.80 -11.14 -13.21
CA SER A 137 -10.49 -10.00 -12.60
C SER A 137 -12.00 -10.08 -12.75
N GLU A 138 -12.73 -9.72 -11.70
CA GLU A 138 -14.19 -9.55 -11.75
C GLU A 138 -14.54 -8.22 -12.40
N GLY A 139 -14.71 -8.24 -13.72
CA GLY A 139 -15.21 -7.10 -14.48
C GLY A 139 -14.22 -5.95 -14.66
N THR A 140 -14.66 -4.95 -15.42
CA THR A 140 -13.88 -3.75 -15.74
C THR A 140 -14.77 -2.52 -15.58
N ALA A 141 -14.51 -1.70 -14.56
CA ALA A 141 -15.11 -0.38 -14.42
C ALA A 141 -14.00 0.68 -14.50
N GLY A 142 -14.20 1.74 -15.31
CA GLY A 142 -13.20 2.77 -15.58
C GLY A 142 -12.47 2.60 -16.92
N ASN A 143 -11.47 3.44 -17.19
CA ASN A 143 -10.65 3.42 -18.40
C ASN A 143 -9.14 3.46 -18.07
N GLY A 144 -8.32 2.81 -18.90
CA GLY A 144 -6.86 2.79 -18.72
C GLY A 144 -6.42 2.31 -17.33
N LEU A 145 -5.59 3.10 -16.65
CA LEU A 145 -5.09 2.82 -15.29
C LEU A 145 -6.19 2.87 -14.23
N CYS A 146 -7.32 3.54 -14.51
CA CYS A 146 -8.46 3.60 -13.60
C CYS A 146 -9.42 2.42 -13.78
N GLN A 147 -9.08 1.44 -14.63
CA GLN A 147 -9.84 0.20 -14.70
C GLN A 147 -9.64 -0.56 -13.39
N GLY A 148 -10.61 -0.44 -12.47
CA GLY A 148 -10.66 -1.14 -11.19
C GLY A 148 -10.86 -2.64 -11.40
N GLN A 149 -9.86 -3.30 -11.99
CA GLN A 149 -9.82 -4.74 -12.25
C GLN A 149 -9.55 -5.45 -10.92
N ARG A 150 -10.57 -5.54 -10.07
CA ARG A 150 -10.44 -6.27 -8.81
C ARG A 150 -10.11 -7.74 -9.08
N PRO A 151 -9.15 -8.36 -8.37
CA PRO A 151 -8.89 -9.79 -8.50
C PRO A 151 -10.14 -10.64 -8.26
N GLU A 152 -10.28 -11.74 -9.02
CA GLU A 152 -11.37 -12.72 -8.78
C GLU A 152 -11.32 -13.31 -7.36
N PRO A 153 -12.48 -13.70 -6.78
CA PRO A 153 -12.55 -14.41 -5.52
C PRO A 153 -11.65 -15.64 -5.52
N GLY A 154 -10.85 -15.77 -4.46
CA GLY A 154 -9.89 -16.85 -4.31
C GLY A 154 -8.54 -16.60 -5.00
N TRP A 155 -8.39 -15.52 -5.78
CA TRP A 155 -7.07 -15.06 -6.21
C TRP A 155 -6.34 -14.39 -5.05
N GLY A 156 -5.06 -14.71 -4.87
CA GLY A 156 -4.20 -14.07 -3.89
C GLY A 156 -2.80 -14.67 -3.89
N LEU A 157 -1.86 -13.95 -3.28
CA LEU A 157 -0.46 -14.38 -3.18
C LEU A 157 -0.14 -14.95 -1.80
N ARG A 158 -0.96 -14.65 -0.78
CA ARG A 158 -0.86 -15.26 0.55
C ARG A 158 -0.92 -16.78 0.45
N GLY A 159 -0.02 -17.47 1.15
CA GLY A 159 0.08 -18.94 1.12
C GLY A 159 0.77 -19.53 -0.11
N THR A 160 1.32 -18.70 -1.01
CA THR A 160 2.13 -19.15 -2.16
C THR A 160 3.64 -19.08 -1.89
N CYS A 161 4.04 -18.81 -0.64
CA CYS A 161 5.43 -18.73 -0.24
C CYS A 161 6.17 -20.04 -0.56
N PRO A 162 7.32 -20.00 -1.26
CA PRO A 162 8.13 -21.19 -1.48
C PRO A 162 8.69 -21.71 -0.15
N SER A 163 8.85 -23.03 -0.04
CA SER A 163 9.46 -23.66 1.15
C SER A 163 10.41 -24.79 0.78
N GLY A 164 11.40 -25.02 1.63
CA GLY A 164 12.31 -26.16 1.58
C GLY A 164 13.61 -25.93 0.79
N GLN A 165 13.92 -24.68 0.40
CA GLN A 165 15.12 -24.36 -0.38
C GLN A 165 16.33 -23.95 0.47
N ASN A 166 16.10 -23.66 1.76
CA ASN A 166 17.07 -23.13 2.73
C ASN A 166 17.91 -21.95 2.16
N LEU A 167 17.28 -21.10 1.35
CA LEU A 167 17.89 -19.95 0.72
C LEU A 167 17.61 -18.70 1.55
N LYS A 168 18.67 -17.97 1.88
CA LYS A 168 18.55 -16.64 2.49
C LYS A 168 18.57 -15.57 1.40
N VAL A 169 17.55 -14.72 1.39
CA VAL A 169 17.41 -13.59 0.47
C VAL A 169 17.32 -12.29 1.27
N LYS A 170 18.30 -11.39 1.11
CA LYS A 170 18.32 -10.08 1.75
C LYS A 170 17.98 -8.99 0.74
N THR A 171 16.99 -8.16 1.05
CA THR A 171 16.54 -7.08 0.17
C THR A 171 16.76 -5.70 0.78
N LEU A 172 16.80 -4.68 -0.08
CA LEU A 172 16.78 -3.26 0.26
C LEU A 172 15.64 -2.55 -0.48
N THR A 173 15.00 -1.58 0.18
CA THR A 173 14.26 -0.50 -0.48
C THR A 173 14.73 0.85 0.03
N TYR A 174 14.88 1.82 -0.87
CA TYR A 174 15.43 3.11 -0.49
C TYR A 174 15.06 4.23 -1.48
N ASN A 175 14.25 5.19 -1.04
CA ASN A 175 14.07 6.45 -1.74
C ASN A 175 15.33 7.32 -1.52
N LEU A 176 15.97 7.71 -2.61
CA LEU A 176 17.29 8.35 -2.62
C LEU A 176 17.24 9.88 -2.59
N PHE A 177 16.05 10.49 -2.57
CA PHE A 177 15.85 11.93 -2.54
C PHE A 177 16.66 12.65 -3.62
N TRP A 178 16.53 12.19 -4.87
CA TRP A 178 17.53 12.42 -5.92
C TRP A 178 17.85 13.89 -6.12
N TRP A 179 16.81 14.70 -6.29
CA TRP A 179 16.94 16.11 -6.66
C TRP A 179 17.78 16.87 -5.64
N ASN A 180 17.67 16.50 -4.36
CA ASN A 180 18.38 17.17 -3.28
C ASN A 180 19.71 16.46 -2.96
N LEU A 181 19.68 15.17 -2.63
CA LEU A 181 20.87 14.44 -2.18
C LEU A 181 21.91 14.36 -3.30
N PHE A 182 21.49 14.03 -4.52
CA PHE A 182 22.39 13.91 -5.67
C PHE A 182 22.47 15.21 -6.45
N GLY A 183 21.35 15.88 -6.73
CA GLY A 183 21.32 17.10 -7.53
C GLY A 183 21.96 18.31 -6.83
N GLN A 184 21.49 18.65 -5.62
CA GLN A 184 21.99 19.83 -4.89
C GLN A 184 23.25 19.53 -4.07
N ARG A 185 23.23 18.42 -3.33
CA ARG A 185 24.30 18.03 -2.39
C ARG A 185 25.37 17.15 -3.03
N ARG A 186 25.28 16.89 -4.34
CA ARG A 186 26.29 16.16 -5.13
C ARG A 186 26.65 14.79 -4.54
N GLY A 187 25.63 14.08 -4.07
CA GLY A 187 25.75 12.76 -3.42
C GLY A 187 26.25 12.82 -1.98
N ASN A 188 26.48 14.01 -1.42
CA ASN A 188 26.91 14.22 -0.03
C ASN A 188 28.10 13.34 0.37
N GLY A 189 29.11 13.26 -0.51
CA GLY A 189 30.28 12.40 -0.31
C GLY A 189 29.96 10.89 -0.40
N GLY A 190 28.94 10.51 -1.18
CA GLY A 190 28.50 9.13 -1.36
C GLY A 190 27.77 8.55 -0.15
N SER A 191 27.07 9.37 0.65
CA SER A 191 26.52 8.93 1.94
C SER A 191 25.52 7.77 1.82
N ALA A 192 24.67 7.79 0.79
CA ALA A 192 23.75 6.68 0.50
C ALA A 192 24.50 5.40 0.14
N GLY A 193 25.50 5.49 -0.75
CA GLY A 193 26.34 4.34 -1.14
C GLY A 193 27.14 3.76 0.04
N LYS A 194 27.70 4.62 0.89
CA LYS A 194 28.41 4.21 2.11
C LYS A 194 27.49 3.49 3.11
N LEU A 195 26.24 3.95 3.25
CA LEU A 195 25.26 3.25 4.08
C LEU A 195 24.94 1.86 3.52
N ILE A 196 24.77 1.74 2.20
CA ILE A 196 24.56 0.44 1.55
C ILE A 196 25.76 -0.48 1.81
N ALA A 197 26.98 -0.01 1.57
CA ALA A 197 28.20 -0.78 1.75
C ALA A 197 28.39 -1.26 3.19
N SER A 198 28.15 -0.39 4.19
CA SER A 198 28.27 -0.78 5.61
C SER A 198 27.20 -1.78 6.05
N SER A 199 26.03 -1.74 5.41
CA SER A 199 24.89 -2.62 5.73
C SER A 199 25.03 -4.05 5.18
N GLN A 200 26.10 -4.35 4.46
CA GLN A 200 26.38 -5.66 3.87
C GLN A 200 27.28 -6.56 4.74
N ALA A 201 27.77 -6.07 5.89
CA ALA A 201 28.80 -6.76 6.70
C ALA A 201 28.43 -8.20 7.13
N SER A 202 27.16 -8.46 7.45
CA SER A 202 26.69 -9.81 7.84
C SER A 202 26.21 -10.66 6.66
N GLN A 203 25.73 -10.00 5.60
CA GLN A 203 25.21 -10.61 4.38
C GLN A 203 25.01 -9.50 3.34
N ALA A 204 25.50 -9.73 2.12
CA ALA A 204 25.26 -8.85 0.99
C ALA A 204 23.78 -8.84 0.59
N PHE A 205 23.26 -7.70 0.14
CA PHE A 205 21.94 -7.62 -0.48
C PHE A 205 21.87 -8.49 -1.74
N ASP A 206 20.84 -9.29 -1.88
CA ASP A 206 20.58 -10.07 -3.09
C ASP A 206 19.94 -9.20 -4.17
N VAL A 207 19.02 -8.34 -3.76
CA VAL A 207 18.28 -7.43 -4.63
C VAL A 207 17.98 -6.11 -3.90
N MET A 208 17.94 -5.00 -4.63
CA MET A 208 17.73 -3.66 -4.10
C MET A 208 16.78 -2.88 -5.01
N GLY A 209 15.76 -2.25 -4.43
CA GLY A 209 14.86 -1.32 -5.11
C GLY A 209 15.14 0.12 -4.70
N PHE A 210 15.21 1.02 -5.68
CA PHE A 210 15.48 2.43 -5.48
C PHE A 210 14.36 3.30 -6.05
N GLN A 211 13.94 4.29 -5.29
CA GLN A 211 13.00 5.33 -5.73
C GLN A 211 13.72 6.68 -5.73
N GLU A 212 13.23 7.62 -6.52
CA GLU A 212 13.97 8.83 -6.89
C GLU A 212 15.41 8.47 -7.30
N CYS A 213 15.55 7.62 -8.32
CA CYS A 213 16.83 7.12 -8.80
C CYS A 213 16.97 7.37 -10.29
N ASP A 214 17.62 8.47 -10.67
CA ASP A 214 17.89 8.75 -12.08
C ASP A 214 19.11 7.96 -12.59
N ASP A 215 20.12 7.73 -11.74
CA ASP A 215 21.35 7.00 -12.09
C ASP A 215 21.73 5.97 -11.02
N VAL A 216 21.22 4.76 -11.15
CA VAL A 216 21.56 3.63 -10.26
C VAL A 216 23.05 3.25 -10.33
N ASN A 217 23.74 3.49 -11.45
CA ASN A 217 25.16 3.17 -11.56
C ASN A 217 25.99 4.08 -10.65
N ARG A 218 25.59 5.35 -10.50
CA ARG A 218 26.20 6.26 -9.53
C ARG A 218 26.05 5.75 -8.10
N VAL A 219 24.86 5.30 -7.71
CA VAL A 219 24.58 4.77 -6.38
C VAL A 219 25.45 3.54 -6.09
N LEU A 220 25.51 2.61 -7.04
CA LEU A 220 26.35 1.41 -6.93
C LEU A 220 27.84 1.74 -6.90
N ALA A 221 28.29 2.74 -7.66
CA ALA A 221 29.68 3.19 -7.64
C ALA A 221 30.06 3.80 -6.28
N ASP A 222 29.18 4.64 -5.70
CA ASP A 222 29.38 5.20 -4.36
C ASP A 222 29.40 4.11 -3.27
N ALA A 223 28.76 2.97 -3.51
CA ALA A 223 28.80 1.78 -2.65
C ALA A 223 29.97 0.81 -2.94
N GLY A 224 30.73 1.03 -4.03
CA GLY A 224 31.77 0.10 -4.49
C GLY A 224 31.23 -1.22 -5.06
N LEU A 225 30.00 -1.23 -5.56
CA LEU A 225 29.26 -2.43 -6.00
C LEU A 225 29.04 -2.52 -7.52
N GLN A 226 29.52 -1.55 -8.29
CA GLN A 226 29.20 -1.41 -9.72
C GLN A 226 29.61 -2.62 -10.57
N ASN A 227 30.62 -3.39 -10.13
CA ASN A 227 31.10 -4.56 -10.84
C ASN A 227 30.37 -5.85 -10.41
N ASP A 228 29.81 -5.89 -9.20
CA ASP A 228 29.22 -7.09 -8.61
C ASP A 228 27.71 -7.17 -8.84
N TYR A 229 27.07 -6.03 -9.11
CA TYR A 229 25.64 -5.92 -9.31
C TYR A 229 25.28 -5.67 -10.77
N GLY A 230 24.19 -6.29 -11.20
CA GLY A 230 23.45 -5.89 -12.40
C GLY A 230 22.41 -4.87 -12.00
N SER A 231 21.97 -4.04 -12.94
CA SER A 231 20.94 -3.04 -12.67
C SER A 231 20.04 -2.84 -13.88
N VAL A 232 18.83 -2.36 -13.63
CA VAL A 232 17.86 -1.99 -14.66
C VAL A 232 17.15 -0.71 -14.25
N ASN A 233 17.17 0.30 -15.13
CA ASN A 233 16.44 1.56 -14.93
C ASN A 233 14.98 1.39 -15.41
N GLY A 234 14.03 1.70 -14.52
CA GLY A 234 12.60 1.57 -14.77
C GLY A 234 11.97 2.76 -15.48
N GLY A 235 12.70 3.85 -15.73
CA GLY A 235 12.07 5.16 -15.95
C GLY A 235 11.38 5.63 -14.67
N HIS A 236 10.70 6.78 -14.71
CA HIS A 236 9.99 7.33 -13.55
C HIS A 236 10.83 7.44 -12.27
N ALA A 237 12.15 7.62 -12.43
CA ALA A 237 13.13 7.64 -11.34
C ALA A 237 13.02 6.40 -10.41
N ILE A 238 12.78 5.21 -10.95
CA ILE A 238 12.90 3.94 -10.21
C ILE A 238 13.94 3.05 -10.85
N ALA A 239 14.65 2.28 -10.02
CA ALA A 239 15.63 1.32 -10.50
C ALA A 239 15.71 0.08 -9.60
N ILE A 240 16.16 -1.03 -10.17
CA ILE A 240 16.42 -2.26 -9.43
C ILE A 240 17.88 -2.68 -9.68
N ALA A 241 18.55 -3.18 -8.64
CA ALA A 241 19.87 -3.80 -8.75
C ALA A 241 19.88 -5.18 -8.09
N TRP A 242 20.67 -6.12 -8.62
CA TRP A 242 20.77 -7.49 -8.10
C TRP A 242 22.20 -8.03 -8.15
N ARG A 243 22.53 -8.94 -7.24
CA ARG A 243 23.87 -9.52 -7.11
C ARG A 243 24.13 -10.58 -8.18
N LYS A 244 25.02 -10.31 -9.14
CA LYS A 244 25.28 -11.19 -10.31
C LYS A 244 25.93 -12.52 -9.96
N SER A 245 26.65 -12.59 -8.84
CA SER A 245 27.31 -13.83 -8.40
C SER A 245 26.31 -14.89 -7.92
N SER A 246 25.14 -14.47 -7.43
CA SER A 246 24.12 -15.37 -6.88
C SER A 246 22.87 -15.45 -7.75
N TRP A 247 22.63 -14.46 -8.61
CA TRP A 247 21.37 -14.32 -9.33
C TRP A 247 21.56 -14.05 -10.82
N GLU A 248 20.88 -14.84 -11.63
CA GLU A 248 20.74 -14.67 -13.07
C GLU A 248 19.41 -13.96 -13.36
N LEU A 249 19.43 -12.95 -14.23
CA LEU A 249 18.21 -12.29 -14.69
C LEU A 249 17.49 -13.17 -15.71
N LEU A 250 16.27 -13.61 -15.39
CA LEU A 250 15.41 -14.34 -16.32
C LEU A 250 14.57 -13.40 -17.19
N ALA A 251 13.97 -12.40 -16.56
CA ALA A 251 13.10 -11.43 -17.22
C ALA A 251 13.01 -10.13 -16.41
N SER A 252 12.63 -9.04 -17.07
CA SER A 252 12.31 -7.78 -16.40
C SER A 252 11.20 -7.06 -17.15
N GLY A 253 10.53 -6.16 -16.46
CA GLY A 253 9.46 -5.36 -17.02
C GLY A 253 9.08 -4.19 -16.13
N LYS A 254 8.16 -3.39 -16.62
CA LYS A 254 7.65 -2.19 -15.95
C LYS A 254 6.31 -1.79 -16.52
N GLY A 255 5.61 -0.92 -15.80
CA GLY A 255 4.39 -0.30 -16.30
C GLY A 255 3.88 0.77 -15.35
N ASP A 256 3.11 1.69 -15.91
CA ASP A 256 2.38 2.67 -15.12
C ASP A 256 1.33 1.96 -14.26
N VAL A 257 1.19 2.42 -13.03
CA VAL A 257 0.21 1.91 -12.06
C VAL A 257 -0.82 2.97 -11.69
N ASN A 258 -0.45 4.25 -11.77
CA ASN A 258 -1.37 5.38 -11.63
C ASN A 258 -0.70 6.67 -12.12
N GLU A 259 -1.36 7.80 -11.91
CA GLU A 259 -0.85 9.14 -12.14
C GLU A 259 -1.05 9.98 -10.89
N ASP A 260 -0.14 10.93 -10.65
CA ASP A 260 -0.30 11.89 -9.56
C ASP A 260 -1.60 12.70 -9.67
N GLN A 261 -2.16 13.08 -8.53
CA GLN A 261 -3.23 14.06 -8.53
C GLN A 261 -2.72 15.43 -9.00
N ARG A 262 -3.61 16.20 -9.63
CA ARG A 262 -3.29 17.54 -10.14
C ARG A 262 -2.79 18.52 -9.09
N SER A 263 -3.13 18.30 -7.82
CA SER A 263 -2.70 19.13 -6.69
C SER A 263 -1.20 19.00 -6.38
N GLN A 264 -0.58 17.88 -6.72
CA GLN A 264 0.85 17.64 -6.54
C GLN A 264 1.34 16.72 -7.67
N TYR A 265 1.60 17.31 -8.84
CA TYR A 265 1.75 16.58 -10.09
C TYR A 265 3.20 16.51 -10.57
N TYR A 266 3.73 15.28 -10.68
CA TYR A 266 5.02 14.97 -11.29
C TYR A 266 4.91 13.93 -12.42
N GLY A 267 3.69 13.47 -12.73
CA GLY A 267 3.37 12.62 -13.88
C GLY A 267 2.91 11.22 -13.50
N ASN A 268 3.10 10.30 -14.45
CA ASN A 268 2.77 8.89 -14.27
C ASN A 268 3.71 8.23 -13.25
N ARG A 269 3.14 7.30 -12.49
CA ARG A 269 3.79 6.53 -11.44
C ARG A 269 3.82 5.08 -11.83
N ALA A 270 4.95 4.44 -11.61
CA ALA A 270 5.22 3.13 -12.15
C ALA A 270 5.59 2.12 -11.07
N ALA A 271 5.43 0.85 -11.43
CA ALA A 271 6.14 -0.24 -10.80
C ALA A 271 7.05 -0.90 -11.84
N GLN A 272 8.20 -1.38 -11.37
CA GLN A 272 9.19 -2.11 -12.14
C GLN A 272 9.42 -3.46 -11.48
N TRP A 273 9.70 -4.49 -12.26
CA TRP A 273 9.99 -5.81 -11.73
C TRP A 273 11.16 -6.49 -12.44
N VAL A 274 11.80 -7.40 -11.71
CA VAL A 274 12.75 -8.39 -12.22
C VAL A 274 12.35 -9.77 -11.73
N ARG A 275 12.55 -10.77 -12.58
CA ARG A 275 12.49 -12.18 -12.20
C ARG A 275 13.89 -12.75 -12.28
N LEU A 276 14.38 -13.24 -11.14
CA LEU A 276 15.74 -13.72 -10.96
C LEU A 276 15.73 -15.21 -10.66
N ARG A 277 16.78 -15.93 -11.07
CA ARG A 277 17.03 -17.33 -10.69
C ARG A 277 18.29 -17.41 -9.87
N HIS A 278 18.21 -18.02 -8.70
CA HIS A 278 19.37 -18.29 -7.88
C HIS A 278 20.25 -19.34 -8.57
N THR A 279 21.54 -19.05 -8.72
CA THR A 279 22.44 -19.82 -9.58
C THR A 279 22.76 -21.22 -9.05
N GLN A 280 22.62 -21.45 -7.75
CA GLN A 280 22.99 -22.73 -7.12
C GLN A 280 21.83 -23.72 -6.98
N ASN A 281 20.66 -23.26 -6.52
CA ASN A 281 19.52 -24.14 -6.23
C ASN A 281 18.31 -23.92 -7.16
N GLY A 282 18.37 -22.93 -8.06
CA GLY A 282 17.31 -22.66 -9.02
C GLY A 282 16.07 -21.97 -8.45
N GLN A 283 16.02 -21.63 -7.15
CA GLN A 283 14.92 -20.83 -6.58
C GLN A 283 14.74 -19.56 -7.39
N THR A 284 13.50 -19.21 -7.69
CA THR A 284 13.16 -17.99 -8.40
C THR A 284 12.66 -16.91 -7.45
N LEU A 285 13.02 -15.67 -7.75
CA LEU A 285 12.64 -14.46 -7.02
C LEU A 285 11.96 -13.51 -8.00
N PHE A 286 10.73 -13.10 -7.69
CA PHE A 286 10.01 -12.05 -8.39
C PHE A 286 10.04 -10.79 -7.52
N PHE A 287 10.89 -9.84 -7.88
CA PHE A 287 11.11 -8.62 -7.11
C PHE A 287 10.50 -7.42 -7.82
N VAL A 288 9.68 -6.66 -7.10
CA VAL A 288 8.98 -5.47 -7.59
C VAL A 288 9.41 -4.25 -6.80
N ASN A 289 9.68 -3.16 -7.51
CA ASN A 289 10.00 -1.86 -6.97
C ASN A 289 8.97 -0.83 -7.44
N HIS A 290 8.44 -0.04 -6.51
CA HIS A 290 7.39 0.94 -6.78
C HIS A 290 7.72 2.31 -6.20
N HIS A 291 7.32 3.37 -6.90
CA HIS A 291 7.26 4.73 -6.37
C HIS A 291 5.85 5.28 -6.58
N GLY A 292 5.14 5.48 -5.47
CA GLY A 292 3.70 5.70 -5.48
C GLY A 292 3.27 7.13 -5.76
N PRO A 293 1.96 7.33 -6.00
CA PRO A 293 1.43 8.63 -6.41
C PRO A 293 1.31 9.62 -5.28
N LEU A 294 1.48 10.89 -5.65
CA LEU A 294 1.30 12.04 -4.80
C LEU A 294 -0.07 12.70 -5.01
N PRO A 295 -0.61 13.41 -4.00
CA PRO A 295 -0.08 13.53 -2.63
C PRO A 295 -0.07 12.22 -1.84
N VAL A 296 0.66 12.20 -0.73
CA VAL A 296 0.68 11.05 0.20
C VAL A 296 -0.75 10.64 0.57
N ASN A 297 -1.02 9.34 0.58
CA ASN A 297 -2.30 8.66 0.83
C ASN A 297 -3.37 8.85 -0.26
N SER A 298 -3.06 9.55 -1.36
CA SER A 298 -4.04 9.80 -2.42
C SER A 298 -4.39 8.57 -3.25
N GLY A 299 -3.41 7.67 -3.43
CA GLY A 299 -3.50 6.61 -4.43
C GLY A 299 -3.59 7.14 -5.87
N GLY A 300 -3.23 8.40 -6.12
CA GLY A 300 -3.23 9.01 -7.44
C GLY A 300 -4.62 9.40 -7.95
N GLN A 301 -4.73 9.69 -9.24
CA GLN A 301 -5.99 10.10 -9.88
C GLN A 301 -7.05 9.00 -9.84
N CYS A 302 -6.64 7.74 -9.94
CA CYS A 302 -7.56 6.61 -9.93
C CYS A 302 -7.86 6.04 -8.53
N GLY A 303 -7.23 6.58 -7.48
CA GLY A 303 -7.37 6.11 -6.10
C GLY A 303 -6.55 4.87 -5.75
N GLY A 304 -6.55 4.53 -4.46
CA GLY A 304 -5.62 3.56 -3.89
C GLY A 304 -5.90 2.11 -4.31
N GLU A 305 -7.16 1.72 -4.45
CA GLU A 305 -7.51 0.37 -4.92
C GLU A 305 -6.99 0.12 -6.34
N ALA A 306 -7.17 1.08 -7.26
CA ALA A 306 -6.68 0.94 -8.63
C ALA A 306 -5.15 0.83 -8.66
N THR A 307 -4.44 1.65 -7.86
CA THR A 307 -2.98 1.56 -7.72
C THR A 307 -2.54 0.17 -7.26
N ALA A 308 -3.19 -0.36 -6.20
CA ALA A 308 -2.91 -1.69 -5.68
C ALA A 308 -3.20 -2.79 -6.71
N PHE A 309 -4.35 -2.75 -7.38
CA PHE A 309 -4.75 -3.77 -8.34
C PHE A 309 -3.89 -3.75 -9.61
N ASN A 310 -3.44 -2.57 -10.07
CA ASN A 310 -2.49 -2.50 -11.18
C ASN A 310 -1.14 -3.16 -10.84
N MET A 311 -0.65 -2.98 -9.61
CA MET A 311 0.54 -3.70 -9.13
C MET A 311 0.30 -5.21 -9.02
N LEU A 312 -0.83 -5.62 -8.43
CA LEU A 312 -1.17 -7.04 -8.29
C LEU A 312 -1.38 -7.72 -9.65
N ARG A 313 -1.94 -7.01 -10.63
CA ARG A 313 -2.05 -7.46 -12.02
C ARG A 313 -0.69 -7.67 -12.66
N MET A 314 0.21 -6.72 -12.46
CA MET A 314 1.59 -6.81 -12.92
C MET A 314 2.28 -8.04 -12.32
N ILE A 315 2.10 -8.30 -11.02
CA ILE A 315 2.64 -9.48 -10.37
C ILE A 315 1.98 -10.75 -10.93
N GLY A 316 0.65 -10.87 -10.88
CA GLY A 316 -0.09 -12.06 -11.32
C GLY A 316 0.16 -12.43 -12.78
N SER A 317 0.42 -11.45 -13.65
CA SER A 317 0.68 -11.69 -15.07
C SER A 317 2.11 -12.15 -15.37
N ASN A 318 3.07 -11.90 -14.48
CA ASN A 318 4.50 -12.10 -14.76
C ASN A 318 5.23 -13.00 -13.76
N ALA A 319 4.68 -13.18 -12.55
CA ALA A 319 5.19 -14.10 -11.55
C ALA A 319 4.66 -15.53 -11.77
N PHE A 320 5.44 -16.49 -11.30
CA PHE A 320 5.17 -17.91 -11.46
C PHE A 320 4.98 -18.60 -10.11
N GLN A 321 4.24 -19.70 -10.12
CA GLN A 321 4.08 -20.55 -8.95
C GLN A 321 5.46 -21.03 -8.46
N GLY A 322 5.72 -20.83 -7.17
CA GLY A 322 7.01 -21.13 -6.53
C GLY A 322 8.01 -19.96 -6.52
N ASP A 323 7.68 -18.80 -7.10
CA ASP A 323 8.51 -17.60 -6.92
C ASP A 323 8.41 -17.08 -5.46
N LEU A 324 9.54 -16.70 -4.88
CA LEU A 324 9.53 -15.77 -3.75
C LEU A 324 9.15 -14.40 -4.31
N ILE A 325 8.06 -13.80 -3.83
CA ILE A 325 7.55 -12.53 -4.34
C ILE A 325 7.79 -11.46 -3.29
N ILE A 326 8.55 -10.42 -3.64
CA ILE A 326 8.84 -9.29 -2.77
C ILE A 326 8.48 -8.01 -3.52
N LEU A 327 7.58 -7.22 -2.95
CA LEU A 327 7.19 -5.91 -3.45
C LEU A 327 7.68 -4.85 -2.46
N VAL A 328 8.52 -3.94 -2.92
CA VAL A 328 9.06 -2.86 -2.11
C VAL A 328 8.81 -1.50 -2.74
N GLY A 329 8.94 -0.44 -1.95
CA GLY A 329 8.89 0.90 -2.49
C GLY A 329 8.63 1.97 -1.45
N ASP A 330 8.74 3.20 -1.90
CA ASP A 330 8.04 4.34 -1.34
C ASP A 330 6.65 4.38 -1.98
N PHE A 331 5.62 4.03 -1.24
CA PHE A 331 4.26 3.94 -1.76
C PHE A 331 3.57 5.31 -1.78
N ASN A 332 4.17 6.35 -1.19
CA ASN A 332 3.47 7.59 -0.85
C ASN A 332 2.10 7.28 -0.20
N SER A 333 2.03 6.25 0.63
CA SER A 333 0.79 5.74 1.19
C SER A 333 1.13 5.13 2.53
N GLN A 334 0.58 5.67 3.61
CA GLN A 334 0.80 5.21 4.97
C GLN A 334 0.08 3.87 5.22
N ALA A 335 0.39 3.23 6.34
CA ALA A 335 -0.40 2.10 6.83
C ALA A 335 -1.89 2.48 6.97
N ASN A 336 -2.78 1.51 6.71
CA ASN A 336 -4.25 1.67 6.80
C ASN A 336 -4.87 2.65 5.81
N THR A 337 -4.23 2.83 4.65
CA THR A 337 -4.78 3.60 3.52
C THR A 337 -5.32 2.67 2.46
N GLN A 338 -6.17 3.16 1.55
CA GLN A 338 -6.76 2.32 0.50
C GLN A 338 -5.73 1.47 -0.24
N THR A 339 -4.60 2.06 -0.66
CA THR A 339 -3.55 1.35 -1.39
C THR A 339 -2.95 0.23 -0.56
N THR A 340 -2.57 0.51 0.70
CA THR A 340 -1.88 -0.47 1.55
C THR A 340 -2.84 -1.54 2.03
N THR A 341 -4.06 -1.19 2.44
CA THR A 341 -5.11 -2.15 2.84
C THR A 341 -5.55 -3.03 1.67
N ALA A 342 -5.66 -2.49 0.45
CA ALA A 342 -5.95 -3.30 -0.73
C ALA A 342 -4.83 -4.32 -1.02
N LEU A 343 -3.56 -3.92 -0.94
CA LEU A 343 -2.43 -4.84 -1.07
C LEU A 343 -2.41 -5.90 0.05
N GLU A 344 -2.72 -5.51 1.28
CA GLU A 344 -2.84 -6.43 2.42
C GLU A 344 -3.97 -7.45 2.22
N GLY A 345 -4.96 -7.21 1.36
CA GLY A 345 -5.91 -8.25 0.97
C GLY A 345 -5.26 -9.48 0.31
N TYR A 346 -4.11 -9.30 -0.34
CA TYR A 346 -3.52 -10.29 -1.24
C TYR A 346 -2.06 -10.64 -0.93
N MET A 347 -1.36 -9.82 -0.14
CA MET A 347 0.03 -9.99 0.29
C MET A 347 0.18 -9.74 1.80
N HIS A 348 1.31 -10.13 2.36
CA HIS A 348 1.68 -9.79 3.74
C HIS A 348 2.52 -8.51 3.71
N ARG A 349 2.10 -7.45 4.43
CA ARG A 349 2.98 -6.32 4.71
C ARG A 349 3.92 -6.73 5.83
N VAL A 350 5.18 -6.95 5.49
CA VAL A 350 6.17 -7.53 6.41
C VAL A 350 7.06 -6.49 7.06
N TYR A 351 7.18 -5.30 6.47
CA TYR A 351 7.91 -4.21 7.09
C TYR A 351 7.41 -2.83 6.65
N THR A 352 7.58 -1.83 7.50
CA THR A 352 7.19 -0.43 7.25
C THR A 352 8.19 0.50 7.94
N GLY A 353 8.65 1.51 7.21
CA GLY A 353 9.56 2.54 7.73
C GLY A 353 8.84 3.59 8.58
N SER A 354 9.58 4.62 8.99
CA SER A 354 9.05 5.74 9.79
C SER A 354 8.90 7.04 8.99
N SER A 355 9.62 7.17 7.89
CA SER A 355 9.59 8.34 7.00
C SER A 355 8.17 8.69 6.59
N PHE A 356 7.83 9.98 6.72
CA PHE A 356 6.53 10.55 6.36
C PHE A 356 5.32 9.81 6.97
N GLY A 357 5.47 9.27 8.18
CA GLY A 357 4.42 8.50 8.86
C GLY A 357 4.32 7.05 8.38
N GLY A 358 5.35 6.55 7.70
CA GLY A 358 5.50 5.17 7.25
C GLY A 358 4.93 4.92 5.86
N VAL A 359 5.51 5.58 4.85
CA VAL A 359 5.14 5.41 3.43
C VAL A 359 5.98 4.34 2.70
N ASP A 360 7.14 4.00 3.26
CA ASP A 360 8.04 2.97 2.74
C ASP A 360 7.64 1.60 3.27
N HIS A 361 7.35 0.66 2.37
CA HIS A 361 6.86 -0.66 2.73
C HIS A 361 7.61 -1.79 2.04
N ILE A 362 7.59 -2.95 2.69
CA ILE A 362 7.97 -4.23 2.11
C ILE A 362 6.77 -5.16 2.27
N PHE A 363 6.30 -5.70 1.14
CA PHE A 363 5.27 -6.72 1.04
C PHE A 363 5.85 -8.02 0.50
N SER A 364 5.28 -9.15 0.88
CA SER A 364 5.69 -10.47 0.39
C SER A 364 4.51 -11.45 0.28
N ASN A 365 4.66 -12.47 -0.57
CA ASN A 365 3.79 -13.64 -0.53
C ASN A 365 4.07 -14.54 0.69
N CYS A 366 5.22 -14.36 1.34
CA CYS A 366 5.58 -14.97 2.61
C CYS A 366 5.20 -14.06 3.79
N ASP A 367 4.78 -14.67 4.89
CA ASP A 367 4.53 -13.97 6.15
C ASP A 367 5.82 -13.80 6.97
N GLU A 368 5.67 -13.27 8.19
CA GLU A 368 6.76 -13.00 9.12
C GLU A 368 7.53 -14.27 9.54
N THR A 369 6.96 -15.47 9.43
CA THR A 369 7.63 -16.72 9.82
C THR A 369 8.78 -17.09 8.88
N ALA A 370 8.72 -16.61 7.63
CA ALA A 370 9.81 -16.74 6.68
C ALA A 370 10.90 -15.67 6.85
N MET A 371 10.72 -14.70 7.75
CA MET A 371 11.69 -13.62 7.93
C MET A 371 12.73 -13.94 9.00
N TYR A 372 13.99 -13.62 8.71
CA TYR A 372 15.05 -13.62 9.73
C TYR A 372 15.53 -12.20 10.10
N SER A 373 15.10 -11.17 9.37
CA SER A 373 15.46 -9.79 9.66
C SER A 373 14.47 -8.79 9.05
N ALA A 374 14.19 -7.70 9.77
CA ALA A 374 13.51 -6.51 9.28
C ALA A 374 14.13 -5.29 9.98
N VAL A 375 14.86 -4.44 9.25
CA VAL A 375 15.74 -3.43 9.84
C VAL A 375 15.65 -2.11 9.08
N ASN A 376 15.54 -1.02 9.84
CA ASN A 376 15.76 0.34 9.36
C ASN A 376 17.26 0.63 9.46
N LEU A 377 17.89 0.87 8.32
CA LEU A 377 19.33 1.10 8.20
C LEU A 377 19.70 2.57 8.43
N GLY A 378 18.70 3.44 8.54
CA GLY A 378 18.85 4.88 8.66
C GLY A 378 18.79 5.59 7.32
N ALA A 379 18.88 6.92 7.38
CA ALA A 379 18.54 7.77 6.26
C ALA A 379 19.68 7.97 5.23
N GLY A 380 20.94 7.68 5.57
CA GLY A 380 22.05 7.78 4.61
C GLY A 380 22.20 9.13 3.89
N GLY A 381 21.61 10.21 4.42
CA GLY A 381 21.53 11.53 3.81
C GLY A 381 20.28 11.82 2.99
N SER A 382 19.45 10.81 2.69
CA SER A 382 18.09 10.97 2.17
C SER A 382 17.15 11.53 3.24
N ASP A 383 15.98 12.02 2.85
CA ASP A 383 14.85 12.30 3.76
C ASP A 383 14.01 11.05 4.05
N HIS A 384 14.25 9.94 3.33
CA HIS A 384 13.74 8.62 3.64
C HIS A 384 14.77 7.74 4.34
N GLU A 385 14.30 6.76 5.13
CA GLU A 385 15.17 5.70 5.64
C GLU A 385 15.30 4.53 4.66
N ALA A 386 16.51 3.99 4.54
CA ALA A 386 16.76 2.74 3.87
C ALA A 386 16.22 1.57 4.71
N LEU A 387 15.37 0.73 4.12
CA LEU A 387 14.77 -0.42 4.81
C LEU A 387 15.26 -1.74 4.22
N SER A 388 15.54 -2.71 5.08
CA SER A 388 15.93 -4.06 4.68
C SER A 388 15.05 -5.13 5.30
N ALA A 389 14.74 -6.16 4.51
CA ALA A 389 14.13 -7.39 4.98
C ALA A 389 14.97 -8.59 4.53
N GLY A 390 14.98 -9.64 5.33
CA GLY A 390 15.67 -10.90 5.05
C GLY A 390 14.70 -12.06 5.16
N PHE A 391 14.65 -12.90 4.13
CA PHE A 391 13.77 -14.06 4.02
C PHE A 391 14.56 -15.36 3.96
N GLN A 392 14.08 -16.41 4.61
CA GLN A 392 14.61 -17.76 4.54
C GLN A 392 13.51 -18.70 4.01
N VAL A 393 13.69 -19.21 2.79
CA VAL A 393 12.71 -20.04 2.06
C VAL A 393 13.29 -21.38 1.64
#